data_AF-A0A453DMX7-F1
#
_entry.id   AF-A0A453DMX7-F1
#
_cell.length_a   1.000
_cell.length_b   1.000
_cell.length_c   1.000
_cell.angle_alpha   90.00
_cell.angle_beta   90.00
_cell.angle_gamma   90.00
#
_symmetry.space_group_name_H-M   'P 1'
#
loop_
_entity.id
_entity.type
_entity.pdbx_description
1 polymer ?
#
loop_
_entity_poly.entity_id
_entity_poly.type
_entity_poly.pdbx_seq_one_letter_code
_entity_poly.pdbx_strand_id
1 'polypeptide(L)'
;MWEPAVLAIKREGYSIKCNGQRGVVLTEKFQKATAINIPYGYERQTEFSIVSADGDEYNLQPADNNMSRDTIVLVLRLFRSMV
;
A
#
# COMPACT_ATOMS: atom_id res chain seq x y z
N MET A 1 10.10 -7.10 -12.03
CA MET A 1 10.52 -8.08 -10.99
C MET A 1 10.17 -7.45 -9.65
N TRP A 2 9.40 -8.13 -8.80
CA TRP A 2 9.00 -7.62 -7.49
C TRP A 2 10.19 -7.66 -6.51
N GLU A 3 10.27 -6.67 -5.62
CA GLU A 3 11.23 -6.66 -4.51
C GLU A 3 10.53 -6.95 -3.18
N PRO A 4 11.12 -7.73 -2.26
CA PRO A 4 10.52 -7.98 -0.95
C PRO A 4 10.41 -6.70 -0.13
N ALA A 5 9.21 -6.41 0.38
CA ALA A 5 8.93 -5.25 1.20
C ALA A 5 8.00 -5.58 2.36
N VAL A 6 8.06 -4.74 3.40
CA VAL A 6 7.17 -4.77 4.55
C VAL A 6 6.30 -3.51 4.51
N LEU A 7 4.99 -3.72 4.42
CA LEU A 7 3.98 -2.67 4.61
C LEU A 7 3.51 -2.74 6.07
N ALA A 8 3.83 -1.72 6.86
CA ALA A 8 3.29 -1.55 8.21
C ALA A 8 2.14 -0.56 8.18
N ILE A 9 1.02 -0.91 8.81
CA ILE A 9 -0.19 -0.10 8.85
C ILE A 9 -0.55 0.16 10.31
N LYS A 10 -0.75 1.43 10.67
CA LYS A 10 -1.25 1.90 11.96
C LYS A 10 -2.45 2.80 11.73
N ARG A 11 -3.17 3.16 12.77
CA ARG A 11 -4.36 4.02 12.64
C ARG A 11 -4.01 5.41 12.11
N GLU A 12 -2.87 5.95 12.53
CA GLU A 12 -2.40 7.29 12.19
C GLU A 12 -1.65 7.37 10.86
N GLY A 13 -1.23 6.25 10.28
CA GLY A 13 -0.38 6.23 9.09
C GLY A 13 0.14 4.86 8.71
N TYR A 14 1.04 4.85 7.73
CA TYR A 14 1.61 3.63 7.16
C TYR A 14 3.06 3.86 6.75
N SER A 15 3.81 2.77 6.60
CA SER A 15 5.18 2.81 6.09
C SER A 15 5.46 1.65 5.16
N ILE A 16 6.23 1.92 4.11
CA ILE A 16 6.72 0.91 3.16
C ILE A 16 8.23 0.82 3.32
N LYS A 17 8.72 -0.38 3.63
CA LYS A 17 10.15 -0.66 3.76
C LYS A 17 10.56 -1.78 2.83
N CYS A 18 11.46 -1.50 1.89
CA CYS A 18 12.08 -2.55 1.07
C CYS A 18 13.18 -3.23 1.89
N ASN A 19 13.24 -4.56 1.84
CA ASN A 19 14.24 -5.33 2.60
C ASN A 19 15.65 -5.25 2.00
N GLY A 20 15.80 -4.64 0.80
CA GLY A 20 17.09 -4.36 0.18
C GLY A 20 17.78 -3.10 0.73
N GLN A 21 18.75 -2.58 -0.04
CA GLN A 21 19.54 -1.40 0.34
C GLN A 21 18.71 -0.10 0.47
N ARG A 22 17.52 -0.05 -0.12
CA ARG A 22 16.63 1.13 -0.09
C ARG A 22 16.03 1.42 1.30
N GLY A 23 15.96 0.43 2.19
CA GLY A 23 15.43 0.64 3.54
C GLY A 23 13.98 1.16 3.55
N VAL A 24 13.67 2.09 4.45
CA VAL A 24 12.34 2.70 4.52
C VAL A 24 12.18 3.67 3.36
N VAL A 25 11.23 3.37 2.46
CA VAL A 25 10.98 4.15 1.24
C VAL A 25 9.88 5.18 1.47
N LEU A 26 8.91 4.86 2.32
CA LEU A 26 7.83 5.76 2.66
C LEU A 26 7.47 5.63 4.13
N THR A 27 7.21 6.76 4.78
CA THR A 27 6.51 6.84 6.06
C THR A 27 5.59 8.03 6.02
N GLU A 28 4.28 7.78 6.00
CA GLU A 28 3.27 8.82 5.80
C GLU A 28 2.14 8.67 6.81
N LYS A 29 1.60 9.79 7.28
CA LYS A 29 0.31 9.78 7.96
C LYS A 29 -0.80 9.77 6.92
N PHE A 30 -1.93 9.16 7.24
CA PHE A 30 -3.05 9.21 6.29
C PHE A 30 -3.49 10.66 6.05
N GLN A 31 -3.64 11.01 4.78
CA GLN A 31 -4.12 12.33 4.35
C GLN A 31 -5.26 12.15 3.35
N LYS A 32 -6.06 13.21 3.16
CA LYS A 32 -7.13 13.21 2.14
C LYS A 32 -6.59 13.03 0.72
N ALA A 33 -5.35 13.44 0.47
CA ALA A 33 -4.65 13.28 -0.80
C ALA A 33 -4.15 11.85 -1.04
N THR A 34 -4.03 11.00 0.00
CA THR A 34 -3.59 9.61 -0.15
C THR A 34 -4.65 8.80 -0.92
N ALA A 35 -4.27 8.17 -2.03
CA ALA A 35 -5.17 7.31 -2.81
C ALA A 35 -4.79 5.83 -2.68
N ILE A 36 -5.80 4.95 -2.62
CA ILE A 36 -5.61 3.50 -2.55
C ILE A 36 -6.44 2.85 -3.66
N ASN A 37 -5.75 2.28 -4.64
CA ASN A 37 -6.33 1.82 -5.89
C ASN A 37 -6.17 0.32 -6.06
N ILE A 38 -7.17 -0.30 -6.71
CA ILE A 38 -7.07 -1.67 -7.19
C ILE A 38 -7.02 -1.59 -8.72
N PRO A 39 -5.93 -2.01 -9.37
CA PRO A 39 -5.81 -1.96 -10.82
C PRO A 39 -6.82 -2.92 -11.48
N TYR A 40 -7.30 -2.53 -12.66
CA TYR A 40 -8.16 -3.36 -13.48
C TYR A 40 -7.34 -4.41 -14.26
N GLY A 41 -7.90 -5.62 -14.38
CA GLY A 41 -7.34 -6.71 -15.18
C GLY A 41 -7.17 -8.01 -14.39
N TYR A 42 -7.37 -9.15 -15.06
CA TYR A 42 -7.25 -10.48 -14.46
C TYR A 42 -5.84 -10.75 -13.94
N GLU A 43 -4.81 -10.30 -14.67
CA GLU A 43 -3.40 -10.52 -14.33
C GLU A 43 -2.96 -9.75 -13.08
N ARG A 44 -3.69 -8.70 -12.67
CA ARG A 44 -3.36 -7.82 -11.54
C ARG A 44 -4.29 -8.01 -10.34
N GLN A 45 -4.95 -9.16 -10.25
CA GLN A 45 -5.89 -9.48 -9.17
C GLN A 45 -5.24 -9.55 -7.78
N THR A 46 -3.93 -9.65 -7.70
CA THR A 46 -3.18 -9.65 -6.44
C THR A 46 -2.61 -8.29 -6.09
N GLU A 47 -2.64 -7.34 -7.02
CA GLU A 47 -1.94 -6.07 -6.89
C GLU A 47 -2.87 -4.96 -6.37
N PHE A 48 -2.28 -3.98 -5.72
CA PHE A 48 -2.89 -2.71 -5.37
C PHE A 48 -1.83 -1.60 -5.41
N SER A 49 -2.25 -0.35 -5.48
CA SER A 49 -1.32 0.78 -5.39
C SER A 49 -1.72 1.78 -4.31
N ILE A 50 -0.70 2.41 -3.72
CA ILE A 50 -0.85 3.55 -2.82
C ILE A 50 -0.21 4.75 -3.51
N VAL A 51 -0.99 5.81 -3.70
CA VAL A 51 -0.47 7.12 -4.13
C VAL A 51 -0.34 7.97 -2.88
N SER A 52 0.88 8.36 -2.56
CA SER A 52 1.20 9.26 -1.46
C SER A 52 0.56 10.64 -1.67
N ALA A 53 0.49 11.45 -0.61
CA ALA A 53 -0.01 12.81 -0.72
C ALA A 53 0.85 13.71 -1.62
N ASP A 54 2.14 13.36 -1.77
CA ASP A 54 3.09 14.04 -2.66
C ASP A 54 2.95 13.59 -4.13
N GLY A 55 2.14 12.55 -4.39
CA GLY A 55 1.82 12.05 -5.72
C GLY A 55 2.67 10.86 -6.17
N ASP A 56 3.64 10.42 -5.38
CA ASP A 56 4.41 9.20 -5.67
C ASP A 56 3.54 7.95 -5.54
N GLU A 57 3.61 7.07 -6.54
CA GLU A 57 2.84 5.81 -6.59
C GLU A 57 3.71 4.59 -6.23
N TYR A 58 3.19 3.78 -5.32
CA TYR A 58 3.79 2.54 -4.85
C TYR A 58 2.89 1.36 -5.19
N ASN A 59 3.34 0.53 -6.13
CA ASN A 59 2.69 -0.72 -6.47
C ASN A 59 3.10 -1.81 -5.48
N LEU A 60 2.12 -2.55 -4.97
CA LEU A 60 2.30 -3.55 -3.93
C LEU A 60 1.51 -4.81 -4.28
N GLN A 61 2.12 -5.96 -4.01
CA GLN A 61 1.49 -7.26 -4.12
C GLN A 61 1.76 -8.04 -2.82
N PRO A 62 0.73 -8.59 -2.16
CA PRO A 62 0.94 -9.46 -1.01
C PRO A 62 1.71 -10.73 -1.39
N ALA A 63 2.59 -11.19 -0.51
CA ALA A 63 3.39 -12.39 -0.74
C ALA A 63 2.55 -13.69 -0.71
N ASP A 64 1.50 -13.74 0.12
CA ASP A 64 0.63 -14.90 0.30
C ASP A 64 -0.82 -14.56 -0.11
N ASN A 65 -1.36 -15.36 -1.05
CA ASN A 65 -2.75 -15.52 -1.54
C ASN A 65 -3.68 -14.28 -1.62
N ASN A 66 -4.49 -14.18 -2.70
CA ASN A 66 -5.38 -13.05 -3.03
C ASN A 66 -6.27 -12.51 -1.89
N MET A 67 -6.61 -13.30 -0.87
CA MET A 67 -7.47 -12.90 0.26
C MET A 67 -6.86 -11.77 1.12
N SER A 68 -5.54 -11.60 1.10
CA SER A 68 -4.85 -10.56 1.86
C SER A 68 -4.99 -9.18 1.21
N ARG A 69 -5.04 -9.08 -0.13
CA ARG A 69 -5.10 -7.79 -0.86
C ARG A 69 -6.31 -6.96 -0.44
N ASP A 70 -7.51 -7.54 -0.57
CA ASP A 70 -8.75 -6.79 -0.33
C ASP A 70 -8.86 -6.35 1.13
N THR A 71 -8.40 -7.18 2.05
CA THR A 71 -8.36 -6.85 3.48
C THR A 71 -7.40 -5.68 3.74
N ILE A 72 -6.20 -5.71 3.15
CA ILE A 72 -5.22 -4.62 3.24
C ILE A 72 -5.82 -3.32 2.68
N VAL A 73 -6.42 -3.37 1.48
CA VAL A 73 -7.03 -2.22 0.82
C VAL A 73 -8.18 -1.64 1.66
N LEU A 74 -9.02 -2.50 2.24
CA LEU A 74 -10.12 -2.07 3.11
C LEU A 74 -9.60 -1.38 4.37
N VAL A 75 -8.57 -1.94 5.04
CA VAL A 75 -7.97 -1.34 6.24
C VAL A 75 -7.35 0.03 5.92
N LEU A 76 -6.58 0.12 4.83
CA LEU A 76 -5.97 1.39 4.40
C LEU A 76 -7.04 2.46 4.11
N ARG A 77 -8.09 2.09 3.38
CA ARG A 77 -9.21 3.00 3.06
C ARG A 77 -9.99 3.42 4.30
N LEU A 78 -10.21 2.49 5.24
CA LEU A 78 -10.87 2.76 6.50
C LEU A 78 -10.09 3.79 7.31
N PHE A 79 -8.79 3.58 7.53
CA PHE A 79 -7.98 4.52 8.30
C PHE A 79 -7.84 5.87 7.60
N ARG A 80 -7.66 5.88 6.27
CA ARG A 80 -7.70 7.13 5.50
C ARG A 80 -9.01 7.88 5.64
N SER A 81 -10.16 7.20 5.67
CA SER A 81 -11.47 7.85 5.80
C SER A 81 -11.72 8.50 7.17
N MET A 82 -10.87 8.22 8.16
CA MET A 82 -10.95 8.81 9.50
C MET A 82 -10.21 10.15 9.62
N VAL A 83 -9.59 10.65 8.53
CA VAL A 83 -8.80 11.90 8.49
C VAL A 83 -9.44 12.91 7.54
#